data_AF-A0A5C5RY09-F1
#
_entry.id   AF-A0A5C5RY09-F1
#
_cell.length_a   1.000
_cell.length_b   1.000
_cell.length_c   1.000
_cell.angle_alpha   90.00
_cell.angle_beta   90.00
_cell.angle_gamma   90.00
#
_symmetry.space_group_name_H-M   'P 1'
#
loop_
_entity.id
_entity.type
_entity.pdbx_description
1 polymer ?
#
loop_
_entity_poly.entity_id
_entity_poly.type
_entity_poly.pdbx_seq_one_letter_code
_entity_poly.pdbx_strand_id
1 'polypeptide(L)'
;MRPRWWIFLAAVVLCGASLAWAAASGPDPFPTHWGGGGTPDAWRPRGSALAILAASTAGLAALFGVLAACTSAIPDGLINLPPTARAYWLDPEHRSGLDALLQRYLLTVGSAVLLLLAVSVTGAIVSPDGNPVLGVGIWVVLAVIAVSTAHLLWRALRPPTDTLSP
;
A
#
# COMPACT_ATOMS: atom_id res chain seq x y z
N MET A 1 13.86 5.40 -9.95
CA MET A 1 12.71 4.47 -10.10
C MET A 1 12.90 3.13 -9.36
N ARG A 2 14.09 2.52 -9.34
CA ARG A 2 14.32 1.21 -8.70
C ARG A 2 14.11 1.07 -7.17
N PRO A 3 14.41 2.05 -6.30
CA PRO A 3 14.41 1.78 -4.85
C PRO A 3 13.02 1.48 -4.28
N ARG A 4 11.96 2.09 -4.83
CA ARG A 4 10.57 1.85 -4.37
C ARG A 4 10.06 0.46 -4.70
N TRP A 5 10.44 -0.05 -5.87
CA TRP A 5 10.18 -1.43 -6.24
C TRP A 5 10.86 -2.40 -5.28
N TRP A 6 12.11 -2.13 -4.89
CA TRP A 6 12.79 -2.97 -3.91
C TRP A 6 12.13 -2.93 -2.52
N ILE A 7 11.68 -1.77 -2.06
CA ILE A 7 10.91 -1.65 -0.80
C ILE A 7 9.61 -2.45 -0.89
N PHE A 8 8.89 -2.34 -2.01
CA PHE A 8 7.66 -3.07 -2.23
C PHE A 8 7.88 -4.59 -2.25
N LEU A 9 8.88 -5.06 -3.01
CA LEU A 9 9.24 -6.48 -3.06
C LEU A 9 9.70 -7.00 -1.70
N ALA A 10 10.46 -6.20 -0.94
CA ALA A 10 10.84 -6.54 0.43
C ALA A 10 9.60 -6.69 1.33
N ALA A 11 8.61 -5.80 1.21
CA ALA A 11 7.35 -5.92 1.95
C ALA A 11 6.57 -7.20 1.58
N VAL A 12 6.55 -7.59 0.31
CA VAL A 12 5.94 -8.86 -0.15
C VAL A 12 6.67 -10.06 0.46
N VAL A 13 8.01 -10.07 0.44
CA VAL A 13 8.82 -11.14 1.03
C VAL A 13 8.60 -11.23 2.53
N LEU A 14 8.52 -10.11 3.24
CA LEU A 14 8.24 -10.07 4.67
C LEU A 14 6.85 -10.63 5.00
N CYS A 15 5.83 -10.38 4.17
CA CYS A 15 4.52 -11.01 4.34
C CYS A 15 4.60 -12.54 4.14
N GLY A 16 5.30 -13.00 3.11
CA GLY A 16 5.48 -14.43 2.87
C GLY A 16 6.19 -15.12 4.03
N ALA A 17 7.25 -14.49 4.55
CA ALA A 17 7.99 -14.98 5.71
C ALA A 17 7.13 -15.01 6.98
N SER A 18 6.34 -13.96 7.26
CA SER A 18 5.47 -13.94 8.43
C SER A 18 4.35 -14.98 8.35
N LEU A 19 3.76 -15.21 7.16
CA LEU A 19 2.76 -16.26 6.94
C LEU A 19 3.36 -17.66 7.13
N ALA A 20 4.55 -17.90 6.60
CA ALA A 20 5.26 -19.18 6.78
C ALA A 20 5.56 -19.44 8.27
N TRP A 21 5.98 -18.41 9.00
CA TRP A 21 6.19 -18.49 10.44
C TRP A 21 4.88 -18.77 11.19
N ALA A 22 3.81 -18.05 10.86
CA ALA A 22 2.50 -18.24 11.47
C ALA A 22 1.90 -19.64 11.22
N ALA A 23 2.19 -20.25 10.07
CA ALA A 23 1.79 -21.62 9.78
C ALA A 23 2.45 -22.64 10.74
N ALA A 24 3.70 -22.40 11.13
CA ALA A 24 4.45 -23.27 12.03
C ALA A 24 4.15 -23.02 13.51
N SER A 25 4.00 -21.75 13.92
CA SER A 25 3.98 -21.37 15.35
C SER A 25 2.80 -20.49 15.77
N GLY A 26 1.90 -20.15 14.85
CA GLY A 26 0.73 -19.31 15.17
C GLY A 26 -0.24 -20.00 16.13
N PRO A 27 -0.95 -19.25 16.98
CA PRO A 27 -1.98 -19.81 17.86
C PRO A 27 -3.18 -20.34 17.07
N ASP A 28 -3.97 -21.19 17.72
CA ASP A 28 -5.28 -21.62 17.23
C ASP A 28 -6.29 -21.52 18.38
N PRO A 29 -7.24 -20.57 18.37
CA PRO A 29 -7.59 -19.68 17.25
C PRO A 29 -6.56 -18.58 16.96
N PHE A 30 -6.59 -18.06 15.74
CA PHE A 30 -5.68 -17.03 15.22
C PHE A 30 -6.41 -15.67 15.06
N PRO A 31 -5.86 -14.56 15.56
CA PRO A 31 -6.39 -13.21 15.33
C PRO A 31 -6.42 -12.85 13.85
N THR A 32 -7.55 -12.35 13.36
CA THR A 32 -7.75 -11.99 11.94
C THR A 32 -8.07 -10.53 11.70
N HIS A 33 -8.56 -9.83 12.73
CA HIS A 33 -8.79 -8.39 12.68
C HIS A 33 -8.41 -7.76 14.03
N TRP A 34 -8.00 -6.51 13.96
CA TRP A 34 -7.45 -5.76 15.08
C TRP A 34 -8.09 -4.38 15.12
N GLY A 35 -8.57 -3.96 16.28
CA GLY A 35 -9.04 -2.61 16.51
C GLY A 35 -7.90 -1.58 16.50
N GLY A 36 -8.23 -0.29 16.43
CA GLY A 36 -7.26 0.81 16.37
C GLY A 36 -6.32 0.94 17.58
N GLY A 37 -6.60 0.22 18.68
CA GLY A 37 -5.71 0.10 19.85
C GLY A 37 -4.75 -1.09 19.79
N GLY A 38 -4.79 -1.90 18.73
CA GLY A 38 -4.01 -3.13 18.62
C GLY A 38 -4.57 -4.32 19.40
N THR A 39 -5.83 -4.25 19.82
CA THR A 39 -6.55 -5.37 20.46
C THR A 39 -7.30 -6.18 19.40
N PRO A 40 -7.22 -7.51 19.42
CA PRO A 40 -7.93 -8.34 18.47
C PRO A 40 -9.45 -8.30 18.74
N ASP A 41 -10.26 -8.16 17.70
CA ASP A 41 -11.73 -8.15 17.78
C ASP A 41 -12.37 -9.24 16.91
N ALA A 42 -11.57 -9.97 16.12
CA ALA A 42 -12.02 -11.14 15.37
C ALA A 42 -10.98 -12.26 15.34
N TRP A 43 -11.44 -13.49 15.52
CA TRP A 43 -10.61 -14.69 15.60
C TRP A 43 -11.18 -15.80 14.71
N ARG A 44 -10.30 -16.67 14.18
CA ARG A 44 -10.69 -17.82 13.35
C ARG A 44 -9.78 -19.02 13.58
N PRO A 45 -10.18 -20.25 13.21
CA PRO A 45 -9.27 -21.38 13.15
C PRO A 45 -8.03 -21.04 12.29
N ARG A 46 -6.84 -21.37 12.77
CA ARG A 46 -5.56 -20.95 12.19
C ARG A 46 -5.45 -21.22 10.69
N GLY A 47 -5.82 -22.42 10.24
CA GLY A 47 -5.76 -22.79 8.82
C GLY A 47 -6.61 -21.86 7.94
N SER A 48 -7.83 -21.55 8.39
CA SER A 48 -8.74 -20.65 7.66
C SER A 48 -8.26 -19.19 7.69
N ALA A 49 -7.71 -18.74 8.83
CA ALA A 49 -7.12 -17.41 8.97
C ALA A 49 -5.95 -17.21 7.99
N LEU A 50 -5.02 -18.15 7.96
CA LEU A 50 -3.84 -18.08 7.09
C LEU A 50 -4.20 -18.16 5.61
N ALA A 51 -5.21 -18.94 5.23
CA ALA A 51 -5.68 -18.98 3.85
C ALA A 51 -6.20 -17.60 3.39
N ILE A 52 -7.01 -16.93 4.22
CA ILE A 52 -7.55 -15.60 3.92
C ILE A 52 -6.43 -14.55 3.88
N LEU A 53 -5.51 -14.58 4.85
CA LEU A 53 -4.40 -13.64 4.92
C LEU A 53 -3.43 -13.82 3.74
N ALA A 54 -3.11 -15.06 3.37
CA ALA A 54 -2.29 -15.36 2.20
C ALA A 54 -2.95 -14.89 0.89
N ALA A 55 -4.25 -15.15 0.71
CA ALA A 55 -4.99 -14.67 -0.44
C ALA A 55 -5.04 -13.13 -0.50
N SER A 56 -5.23 -12.47 0.66
CA SER A 56 -5.23 -11.01 0.78
C SER A 56 -3.86 -10.42 0.46
N THR A 57 -2.78 -10.99 0.99
CA THR A 57 -1.40 -10.60 0.67
C THR A 57 -1.13 -10.72 -0.82
N ALA A 58 -1.45 -11.86 -1.43
CA ALA A 58 -1.22 -12.08 -2.86
C ALA A 58 -2.06 -11.12 -3.72
N GLY A 59 -3.33 -10.94 -3.38
CA GLY A 59 -4.25 -10.04 -4.08
C GLY A 59 -3.80 -8.57 -3.99
N LEU A 60 -3.42 -8.09 -2.81
CA LEU A 60 -2.93 -6.72 -2.61
C LEU A 60 -1.57 -6.50 -3.28
N ALA A 61 -0.65 -7.47 -3.18
CA ALA A 61 0.64 -7.40 -3.86
C ALA A 61 0.47 -7.33 -5.39
N ALA A 62 -0.40 -8.18 -5.95
CA ALA A 62 -0.72 -8.15 -7.37
C ALA A 62 -1.40 -6.82 -7.75
N LEU A 63 -2.41 -6.37 -6.99
CA LEU A 63 -3.14 -5.13 -7.26
C LEU A 63 -2.20 -3.92 -7.32
N PHE A 64 -1.44 -3.66 -6.26
CA PHE A 64 -0.56 -2.50 -6.21
C PHE A 64 0.62 -2.63 -7.18
N GLY A 65 1.18 -3.83 -7.33
CA GLY A 65 2.28 -4.09 -8.26
C GLY A 65 1.86 -3.87 -9.71
N VAL A 66 0.74 -4.46 -10.14
CA VAL A 66 0.24 -4.32 -11.52
C VAL A 66 -0.16 -2.88 -11.79
N LEU A 67 -0.91 -2.23 -10.91
CA LEU A 67 -1.27 -0.82 -11.09
C LEU A 67 -0.04 0.08 -11.21
N ALA A 68 0.99 -0.16 -10.38
CA ALA A 68 2.23 0.60 -10.43
C ALA A 68 3.05 0.35 -11.70
N ALA A 69 3.04 -0.87 -12.22
CA ALA A 69 3.72 -1.22 -13.47
C ALA A 69 3.00 -0.69 -14.71
N CYS A 70 1.67 -0.53 -14.63
CA CYS A 70 0.81 -0.14 -15.74
C CYS A 70 0.44 1.35 -15.75
N THR A 71 1.08 2.22 -14.96
CA THR A 71 0.71 3.64 -14.91
C THR A 71 0.82 4.33 -16.28
N SER A 72 1.86 4.01 -17.05
CA SER A 72 2.07 4.51 -18.42
C SER A 72 1.08 3.95 -19.45
N ALA A 73 0.34 2.89 -19.10
CA ALA A 73 -0.68 2.31 -19.95
C ALA A 73 -2.08 2.91 -19.71
N ILE A 74 -2.24 3.82 -18.74
CA ILE A 74 -3.52 4.48 -18.45
C ILE A 74 -3.86 5.43 -19.61
N PRO A 75 -5.00 5.21 -20.31
CA PRO A 75 -5.45 6.10 -21.37
C PRO A 75 -5.83 7.48 -20.83
N ASP A 76 -5.51 8.51 -21.60
CA ASP A 76 -5.80 9.92 -21.29
C ASP A 76 -7.29 10.23 -21.04
N GLY A 77 -8.18 9.42 -21.62
CA GLY A 77 -9.63 9.52 -21.41
C GLY A 77 -10.09 9.08 -20.01
N LEU A 78 -9.28 8.29 -19.29
CA LEU A 78 -9.57 7.88 -17.90
C LEU A 78 -8.98 8.84 -16.86
N ILE A 79 -8.15 9.80 -17.29
CA ILE A 79 -7.50 10.76 -16.40
C ILE A 79 -8.40 11.98 -16.24
N ASN A 80 -9.12 12.02 -15.11
CA ASN A 80 -9.99 13.13 -14.75
C ASN A 80 -9.24 14.14 -13.84
N LEU A 81 -8.75 15.22 -14.45
CA LEU A 81 -8.08 16.34 -13.77
C LEU A 81 -8.76 17.66 -14.17
N PRO A 82 -8.64 18.74 -13.36
CA PRO A 82 -9.11 20.06 -13.76
C PRO A 82 -8.49 20.51 -15.09
N PRO A 83 -9.19 21.30 -15.93
CA PRO A 83 -8.77 21.59 -17.30
C PRO A 83 -7.33 22.08 -17.45
N THR A 84 -6.88 22.97 -16.56
CA THR A 84 -5.52 23.53 -16.57
C THR A 84 -4.45 22.48 -16.25
N ALA A 85 -4.65 21.72 -15.18
CA ALA A 85 -3.75 20.63 -14.80
C ALA A 85 -3.76 19.50 -15.83
N ARG A 86 -4.93 19.19 -16.40
CA ARG A 86 -5.10 18.18 -17.44
C ARG A 86 -4.30 18.52 -18.69
N ALA A 87 -4.39 19.76 -19.16
CA ALA A 87 -3.63 20.21 -20.33
C ALA A 87 -2.12 20.07 -20.11
N TYR A 88 -1.61 20.44 -18.93
CA TYR A 88 -0.21 20.27 -18.59
C TYR A 88 0.20 18.79 -18.56
N TRP A 89 -0.49 17.95 -17.77
CA TRP A 89 -0.04 16.59 -17.52
C TRP A 89 -0.25 15.62 -18.69
N LEU A 90 -1.21 15.90 -19.57
CA LEU A 90 -1.44 15.09 -20.77
C LEU A 90 -0.63 15.57 -21.97
N ASP A 91 0.12 16.66 -21.83
CA ASP A 91 1.14 17.01 -22.82
C ASP A 91 2.22 15.91 -22.86
N PRO A 92 2.65 15.47 -24.07
CA PRO A 92 3.67 14.42 -24.21
C PRO A 92 4.96 14.68 -23.42
N GLU A 93 5.37 15.94 -23.23
CA GLU A 93 6.58 16.29 -22.49
C GLU A 93 6.43 16.01 -20.98
N HIS A 94 5.21 16.11 -20.44
CA HIS A 94 4.96 16.00 -19.00
C HIS A 94 4.28 14.67 -18.58
N ARG A 95 3.72 13.91 -19.53
CA ARG A 95 2.96 12.68 -19.27
C ARG A 95 3.73 11.65 -18.44
N SER A 96 5.02 11.48 -18.73
CA SER A 96 5.91 10.57 -17.98
C SER A 96 6.10 10.98 -16.52
N GLY A 97 5.98 12.29 -16.22
CA GLY A 97 6.01 12.83 -14.87
C GLY A 97 4.76 12.45 -14.06
N LEU A 98 3.58 12.48 -14.70
CA LEU A 98 2.34 12.00 -14.07
C LEU A 98 2.41 10.50 -13.79
N ASP A 99 2.93 9.70 -14.73
CA ASP A 99 3.12 8.25 -14.53
C ASP A 99 4.02 7.93 -13.34
N ALA A 100 5.13 8.65 -13.23
CA ALA A 100 6.07 8.49 -12.12
C ALA A 100 5.44 8.90 -10.78
N LEU A 101 4.60 9.94 -10.77
CA LEU A 101 3.88 10.40 -9.59
C LEU A 101 2.87 9.36 -9.09
N LEU A 102 2.07 8.79 -10.01
CA LEU A 102 1.10 7.73 -9.72
C LEU A 102 1.81 6.45 -9.26
N GLN A 103 2.87 6.03 -9.95
CA GLN A 103 3.64 4.84 -9.59
C GLN A 103 4.23 4.99 -8.18
N ARG A 104 4.79 6.16 -7.87
CA ARG A 104 5.32 6.48 -6.54
C ARG A 104 4.23 6.36 -5.47
N TYR A 105 3.05 6.90 -5.72
CA TYR A 105 1.92 6.81 -4.80
C TYR A 105 1.53 5.34 -4.54
N LEU A 106 1.28 4.58 -5.61
CA LEU A 106 0.85 3.18 -5.55
C LEU A 106 1.86 2.29 -4.81
N LEU A 107 3.15 2.41 -5.11
CA LEU A 107 4.19 1.63 -4.43
C LEU A 107 4.33 2.03 -2.95
N THR A 108 4.16 3.30 -2.62
CA THR A 108 4.26 3.77 -1.22
C THR A 108 3.09 3.23 -0.39
N VAL A 109 1.87 3.39 -0.87
CA VAL A 109 0.65 2.88 -0.20
C VAL A 109 0.67 1.36 -0.14
N GLY A 110 0.96 0.70 -1.25
CA GLY A 110 1.02 -0.76 -1.30
C GLY A 110 2.06 -1.36 -0.36
N SER A 111 3.25 -0.76 -0.28
CA SER A 111 4.29 -1.19 0.68
C SER A 111 3.83 -1.01 2.12
N ALA A 112 3.22 0.13 2.45
CA ALA A 112 2.76 0.41 3.81
C ALA A 112 1.66 -0.59 4.25
N VAL A 113 0.70 -0.88 3.37
CA VAL A 113 -0.36 -1.86 3.63
C VAL A 113 0.23 -3.26 3.81
N LEU A 114 1.12 -3.70 2.92
CA LEU A 114 1.76 -5.01 3.03
C LEU A 114 2.58 -5.14 4.32
N LEU A 115 3.36 -4.11 4.69
CA LEU A 115 4.10 -4.12 5.94
C LEU A 115 3.17 -4.21 7.15
N LEU A 116 2.01 -3.54 7.13
CA LEU A 116 1.00 -3.67 8.18
C LEU A 116 0.45 -5.09 8.25
N LEU A 117 0.20 -5.76 7.11
CA LEU A 117 -0.18 -7.17 7.09
C LEU A 117 0.92 -8.05 7.72
N ALA A 118 2.18 -7.85 7.35
CA ALA A 118 3.30 -8.60 7.91
C ALA A 118 3.42 -8.42 9.44
N VAL A 119 3.27 -7.18 9.92
CA VAL A 119 3.25 -6.86 11.36
C VAL A 119 2.03 -7.46 12.05
N SER A 120 0.85 -7.44 11.41
CA SER A 120 -0.37 -8.05 11.97
C SER A 120 -0.22 -9.56 12.15
N VAL A 121 0.30 -10.25 11.15
CA VAL A 121 0.57 -11.70 11.21
C VAL A 121 1.61 -12.02 12.27
N THR A 122 2.69 -11.23 12.34
CA THR A 122 3.73 -11.42 13.36
C THR A 122 3.20 -11.14 14.76
N GLY A 123 2.39 -10.09 14.91
CA GLY A 123 1.77 -9.71 16.17
C GLY A 123 0.81 -10.77 16.69
N ALA A 124 0.08 -11.44 15.81
CA ALA A 124 -0.76 -12.59 16.14
C ALA A 124 0.03 -13.77 16.72
N ILE A 125 1.32 -13.91 16.40
CA ILE A 125 2.19 -14.96 16.97
C ILE A 125 2.75 -14.50 18.33
N VAL A 126 3.28 -13.27 18.39
CA VAL A 126 4.08 -12.79 19.53
C VAL A 126 3.22 -12.28 20.68
N SER A 127 2.07 -11.67 20.38
CA SER A 127 1.18 -11.05 21.39
C SER A 127 -0.27 -11.15 20.92
N PRO A 128 -0.84 -12.37 20.91
CA PRO A 128 -2.15 -12.63 20.32
C PRO A 128 -3.29 -11.87 21.00
N ASP A 129 -3.20 -11.60 22.30
CA ASP A 129 -4.27 -10.95 23.08
C ASP A 129 -4.23 -9.41 23.00
N GLY A 130 -3.18 -8.84 22.40
CA GLY A 130 -3.03 -7.39 22.27
C GLY A 130 -1.61 -6.98 21.92
N ASN A 131 -1.47 -6.11 20.91
CA ASN A 131 -0.19 -5.68 20.38
C ASN A 131 -0.15 -4.16 20.18
N PRO A 132 0.50 -3.38 21.08
CA PRO A 132 0.56 -1.93 20.96
C PRO A 132 1.37 -1.46 19.74
N VAL A 133 2.34 -2.25 19.28
CA VAL A 133 3.11 -1.94 18.05
C VAL A 133 2.18 -1.97 16.84
N LEU A 134 1.25 -2.93 16.79
CA LEU A 134 0.25 -2.99 15.73
C LEU A 134 -0.72 -1.81 15.82
N GLY A 135 -1.15 -1.42 17.03
CA GLY A 135 -1.99 -0.23 17.24
C GLY A 135 -1.34 1.04 16.66
N VAL A 136 -0.07 1.28 16.98
CA VAL A 136 0.71 2.38 16.38
C VAL A 136 0.84 2.21 14.86
N GLY A 137 1.13 0.98 14.41
CA GLY A 137 1.28 0.65 12.99
C GLY A 137 0.07 1.01 12.15
N ILE A 138 -1.15 0.76 12.65
CA ILE A 138 -2.41 1.13 11.96
C ILE A 138 -2.45 2.64 11.71
N TRP A 139 -2.21 3.45 12.75
CA TRP A 139 -2.22 4.92 12.61
C TRP A 139 -1.10 5.45 11.73
N VAL A 140 0.09 4.83 11.79
CA VAL A 140 1.20 5.16 10.89
C VAL A 140 0.82 4.91 9.43
N VAL A 141 0.20 3.76 9.11
CA VAL A 141 -0.24 3.48 7.74
C VAL A 141 -1.33 4.44 7.29
N LEU A 142 -2.31 4.75 8.15
CA LEU A 142 -3.34 5.76 7.84
C LEU A 142 -2.71 7.13 7.56
N ALA A 143 -1.73 7.55 8.37
CA ALA A 143 -1.00 8.78 8.14
C ALA A 143 -0.21 8.75 6.82
N VAL A 144 0.46 7.63 6.49
CA VAL A 144 1.17 7.46 5.21
C VAL A 144 0.20 7.57 4.03
N ILE A 145 -0.98 6.95 4.10
CA ILE A 145 -2.02 7.05 3.06
C ILE A 145 -2.50 8.49 2.92
N ALA A 146 -2.83 9.15 4.03
CA ALA A 146 -3.32 10.52 4.04
C ALA A 146 -2.29 11.50 3.44
N VAL A 147 -1.04 11.45 3.92
CA VAL A 147 0.05 12.30 3.43
C VAL A 147 0.38 12.00 1.98
N SER A 148 0.44 10.72 1.57
CA SER A 148 0.72 10.34 0.19
C SER A 148 -0.38 10.81 -0.76
N THR A 149 -1.64 10.72 -0.34
CA THR A 149 -2.80 11.17 -1.11
C THR A 149 -2.80 12.69 -1.22
N ALA A 150 -2.60 13.42 -0.11
CA ALA A 150 -2.49 14.87 -0.12
C ALA A 150 -1.34 15.35 -1.02
N HIS A 151 -0.17 14.70 -0.93
CA HIS A 151 0.97 15.00 -1.80
C HIS A 151 0.66 14.71 -3.28
N LEU A 152 0.05 13.56 -3.60
CA LEU A 152 -0.38 13.23 -4.95
C LEU A 152 -1.32 14.31 -5.50
N LEU A 153 -2.38 14.63 -4.75
CA LEU A 153 -3.36 15.64 -5.15
C LEU A 153 -2.71 17.01 -5.31
N TRP A 154 -1.89 17.45 -4.36
CA TRP A 154 -1.22 18.73 -4.45
C TRP A 154 -0.35 18.84 -5.71
N ARG A 155 0.46 17.82 -6.01
CA ARG A 155 1.30 17.78 -7.22
C ARG A 155 0.48 17.69 -8.49
N ALA A 156 -0.54 16.83 -8.52
CA ALA A 156 -1.39 16.63 -9.70
C ALA A 156 -2.21 17.89 -10.03
N LEU A 157 -2.68 18.61 -9.01
CA LEU A 157 -3.54 19.79 -9.18
C LEU A 157 -2.76 21.10 -9.38
N ARG A 158 -1.48 21.14 -8.99
CA ARG A 158 -0.60 22.31 -9.12
C ARG A 158 0.67 21.94 -9.89
N PRO A 159 0.59 21.76 -11.22
CA PRO A 159 1.77 21.53 -12.02
C PRO A 159 2.75 22.71 -11.92
N PRO A 160 4.08 22.50 -12.00
CA PRO A 160 5.06 23.58 -12.02
C PRO A 160 4.78 24.52 -13.20
N THR A 161 4.44 25.77 -12.91
CA THR A 161 4.04 26.77 -13.92
C THR A 161 5.21 27.44 -14.65
N ASP A 162 6.45 27.08 -14.33
CA ASP A 162 7.66 27.79 -14.79
C ASP A 162 7.97 27.61 -16.29
N THR A 163 7.17 26.86 -17.05
CA THR A 163 7.30 26.71 -18.51
C THR A 163 6.23 27.46 -19.31
N LEU A 164 5.32 28.19 -18.66
CA LEU A 164 4.34 29.04 -19.33
C LEU A 164 4.86 30.49 -19.42
N SER A 165 5.99 30.69 -20.09
CA SER A 165 6.33 32.01 -20.63
C SER A 165 5.87 32.05 -22.09
N PRO A 166 5.07 33.06 -22.51
CA PRO A 166 4.60 33.20 -23.88
C PRO A 166 5.74 33.46 -24.88
#